data_AF-X1UHD2-F1
#
_entry.id   AF-X1UHD2-F1
#
_cell.length_a   1.000
_cell.length_b   1.000
_cell.length_c   1.000
_cell.angle_alpha   90.00
_cell.angle_beta   90.00
_cell.angle_gamma   90.00
#
_symmetry.space_group_name_H-M   'P 1'
#
loop_
_entity.id
_entity.type
_entity.pdbx_description
1 polymer ?
#
loop_
_entity_poly.entity_id
_entity_poly.type
_entity_poly.pdbx_seq_one_letter_code
_entity_poly.pdbx_strand_id
1 'polypeptide(L)'
;MEYQPCMVHAGPFANIAVGQSSIIGDRVGLKLFDYHVTESGFGADIGFEKFWNIKSRLSGLKPHVSVLTTTIRALKMHGGGPRVVAGLPLPDSYTKENLELLEKGIPNMVHHINIIRKSGINPVVCINSFHADTRDEIAMVRKAAEAAGARCAMSRHWADGGDGALELADTVKKACEDKTDFNFLYPLEMKLREKVDTIAKVVYGADGAVWAPEAEDKAKRLESNSKYDDYATMMVKTHLSLTHDPVIKGVPKGWALPIRDVLIYSGAKFLC
;
A
#
# COMPACT_ATOMS: atom_id res chain seq x y z
N MET A 1 -11.52 23.94 -4.84
CA MET A 1 -12.31 22.84 -5.43
C MET A 1 -12.53 23.20 -6.88
N GLU A 2 -12.05 22.37 -7.82
CA GLU A 2 -11.87 22.72 -9.25
C GLU A 2 -12.88 22.04 -10.19
N TYR A 3 -13.99 21.54 -9.64
CA TYR A 3 -15.15 21.00 -10.37
C TYR A 3 -14.90 19.73 -11.20
N GLN A 4 -13.77 19.05 -11.04
CA GLN A 4 -13.55 17.74 -11.66
C GLN A 4 -14.58 16.73 -11.13
N PRO A 5 -15.14 15.87 -12.02
CA PRO A 5 -16.06 14.82 -11.60
C PRO A 5 -15.44 13.89 -10.55
N CYS A 6 -16.15 13.70 -9.44
CA CYS A 6 -15.74 12.81 -8.36
C CYS A 6 -16.90 11.90 -7.96
N MET A 7 -16.62 10.60 -7.87
CA MET A 7 -17.59 9.62 -7.43
C MET A 7 -17.19 9.05 -6.07
N VAL A 8 -18.05 9.30 -5.07
CA VAL A 8 -17.91 8.74 -3.72
C VAL A 8 -18.94 7.63 -3.57
N HIS A 9 -18.49 6.38 -3.64
CA HIS A 9 -19.39 5.22 -3.57
C HIS A 9 -18.75 4.04 -2.83
N ALA A 10 -19.38 3.69 -1.69
CA ALA A 10 -18.90 2.75 -0.69
C ALA A 10 -17.58 3.16 0.00
N GLY A 11 -17.32 2.58 1.18
CA GLY A 11 -16.13 2.86 1.98
C GLY A 11 -15.92 1.79 3.07
N PRO A 12 -15.62 0.53 2.71
CA PRO A 12 -15.35 -0.51 3.69
C PRO A 12 -14.05 -0.24 4.44
N PHE A 13 -13.92 -0.74 5.68
CA PHE A 13 -12.68 -0.66 6.44
C PHE A 13 -11.51 -1.31 5.69
N ALA A 14 -10.32 -0.69 5.70
CA ALA A 14 -9.13 -1.27 5.08
C ALA A 14 -8.45 -2.37 5.93
N ASN A 15 -8.87 -2.55 7.19
CA ASN A 15 -8.32 -3.60 8.04
C ASN A 15 -9.07 -4.94 7.85
N ILE A 16 -10.35 -4.98 8.25
CA ILE A 16 -11.20 -6.18 8.19
C ILE A 16 -11.97 -6.34 6.87
N ALA A 17 -11.76 -5.44 5.91
CA ALA A 17 -12.31 -5.51 4.57
C ALA A 17 -11.28 -4.96 3.56
N VAL A 18 -11.70 -4.79 2.30
CA VAL A 18 -10.81 -4.50 1.18
C VAL A 18 -10.26 -3.06 1.21
N GLY A 19 -10.98 -2.10 1.78
CA GLY A 19 -10.48 -0.72 1.95
C GLY A 19 -10.55 0.17 0.71
N GLN A 20 -11.37 -0.18 -0.29
CA GLN A 20 -11.53 0.63 -1.50
C GLN A 20 -12.99 0.94 -1.82
N SER A 21 -13.19 1.97 -2.64
CA SER A 21 -14.46 2.27 -3.29
C SER A 21 -14.94 1.10 -4.18
N SER A 22 -16.22 1.14 -4.55
CA SER A 22 -16.86 0.03 -5.26
C SER A 22 -16.27 -0.28 -6.64
N ILE A 23 -16.30 -1.56 -7.03
CA ILE A 23 -15.98 -2.01 -8.40
C ILE A 23 -16.90 -1.39 -9.45
N ILE A 24 -18.18 -1.20 -9.11
CA ILE A 24 -19.15 -0.56 -10.02
C ILE A 24 -18.69 0.87 -10.34
N GLY A 25 -18.23 1.60 -9.31
CA GLY A 25 -17.68 2.94 -9.50
C GLY A 25 -16.50 2.95 -10.46
N ASP A 26 -15.52 2.07 -10.26
CA ASP A 26 -14.38 2.02 -11.19
C ASP A 26 -14.81 1.68 -12.63
N ARG A 27 -15.77 0.76 -12.80
CA ARG A 27 -16.29 0.40 -14.14
C ARG A 27 -16.98 1.57 -14.82
N VAL A 28 -17.76 2.37 -14.07
CA VAL A 28 -18.40 3.57 -14.62
C VAL A 28 -17.36 4.62 -14.98
N GLY A 29 -16.40 4.90 -14.09
CA GLY A 29 -15.33 5.86 -14.34
C GLY A 29 -14.52 5.53 -15.60
N LEU A 30 -14.08 4.27 -15.73
CA LEU A 30 -13.34 3.77 -16.90
C LEU A 30 -14.14 3.76 -18.20
N LYS A 31 -15.46 3.93 -18.17
CA LYS A 31 -16.31 4.06 -19.37
C LYS A 31 -16.57 5.51 -19.76
N LEU A 32 -16.40 6.45 -18.83
CA LEU A 32 -16.71 7.86 -19.03
C LEU A 32 -15.47 8.73 -19.23
N PHE A 33 -14.30 8.29 -18.78
CA PHE A 33 -13.08 9.08 -18.77
C PHE A 33 -11.86 8.27 -19.23
N ASP A 34 -10.88 8.96 -19.81
CA ASP A 34 -9.62 8.36 -20.26
C ASP A 34 -8.73 7.94 -19.07
N TYR A 35 -8.83 8.66 -17.95
CA TYR A 35 -8.11 8.38 -16.72
C TYR A 35 -9.09 8.25 -15.56
N HIS A 36 -9.01 7.14 -14.83
CA HIS A 36 -9.76 6.91 -13.60
C HIS A 36 -8.78 6.78 -12.44
N VAL A 37 -8.78 7.77 -11.54
CA VAL A 37 -7.96 7.77 -10.33
C VAL A 37 -8.78 7.19 -9.17
N THR A 38 -8.24 6.18 -8.51
CA THR A 38 -8.85 5.51 -7.35
C THR A 38 -7.78 5.23 -6.32
N GLU A 39 -8.17 4.91 -5.10
CA GLU A 39 -7.26 4.73 -3.97
C GLU A 39 -7.60 3.50 -3.15
N SER A 40 -6.69 3.16 -2.23
CA SER A 40 -6.91 2.14 -1.22
C SER A 40 -6.48 2.68 0.13
N GLY A 41 -7.24 2.34 1.18
CA GLY A 41 -6.88 2.71 2.54
C GLY A 41 -5.59 2.02 3.01
N PHE A 42 -4.84 2.71 3.87
CA PHE A 42 -3.53 2.30 4.40
C PHE A 42 -2.41 2.25 3.35
N GLY A 43 -1.25 1.72 3.74
CA GLY A 43 -0.06 1.62 2.89
C GLY A 43 -0.18 0.53 1.82
N ALA A 44 0.83 0.43 0.96
CA ALA A 44 0.84 -0.55 -0.12
C ALA A 44 0.89 -2.01 0.37
N ASP A 45 1.35 -2.23 1.61
CA ASP A 45 1.35 -3.52 2.27
C ASP A 45 -0.05 -4.04 2.61
N ILE A 46 -1.05 -3.17 2.76
CA ILE A 46 -2.42 -3.58 3.05
C ILE A 46 -3.36 -3.17 1.92
N GLY A 47 -3.46 -1.87 1.64
CA GLY A 47 -4.43 -1.33 0.69
C GLY A 47 -4.15 -1.80 -0.74
N PHE A 48 -2.91 -1.60 -1.19
CA PHE A 48 -2.50 -2.03 -2.53
C PHE A 48 -2.47 -3.55 -2.65
N GLU A 49 -1.98 -4.29 -1.65
CA GLU A 49 -2.03 -5.76 -1.64
C GLU A 49 -3.46 -6.28 -1.85
N LYS A 50 -4.44 -5.73 -1.14
CA LYS A 50 -5.87 -6.10 -1.32
C LYS A 50 -6.42 -5.63 -2.66
N PHE A 51 -6.02 -4.44 -3.14
CA PHE A 51 -6.41 -3.97 -4.46
C PHE A 51 -5.89 -4.92 -5.56
N TRP A 52 -4.64 -5.33 -5.42
CA TRP A 52 -3.91 -6.21 -6.32
C TRP A 52 -4.49 -7.61 -6.33
N ASN A 53 -4.59 -8.28 -5.18
CA ASN A 53 -4.92 -9.71 -5.12
C ASN A 53 -6.42 -10.01 -5.01
N ILE A 54 -7.23 -9.03 -4.57
CA ILE A 54 -8.68 -9.19 -4.35
C ILE A 54 -9.47 -8.35 -5.35
N LYS A 55 -9.38 -7.02 -5.29
CA LYS A 55 -10.25 -6.14 -6.09
C LYS A 55 -10.02 -6.29 -7.59
N SER A 56 -8.76 -6.33 -8.03
CA SER A 56 -8.40 -6.53 -9.44
C SER A 56 -8.86 -7.90 -9.94
N ARG A 57 -8.72 -8.93 -9.09
CA ARG A 57 -9.17 -10.29 -9.41
C ARG A 57 -10.69 -10.39 -9.58
N LEU A 58 -11.45 -9.81 -8.65
CA LEU A 58 -12.92 -9.86 -8.67
C LEU A 58 -13.52 -8.96 -9.76
N SER A 59 -12.89 -7.83 -10.04
CA SER A 59 -13.38 -6.87 -11.04
C SER A 59 -13.01 -7.23 -12.47
N GLY A 60 -11.90 -7.98 -12.66
CA GLY A 60 -11.24 -8.18 -13.95
C GLY A 60 -10.45 -6.96 -14.43
N LEU A 61 -10.39 -5.88 -13.63
CA LEU A 61 -9.67 -4.66 -13.95
C LEU A 61 -8.21 -4.78 -13.52
N LYS A 62 -7.32 -4.08 -14.23
CA LYS A 62 -5.89 -4.01 -13.93
C LYS A 62 -5.46 -2.54 -13.88
N PRO A 63 -4.63 -2.14 -12.91
CA PRO A 63 -4.08 -0.78 -12.89
C PRO A 63 -3.04 -0.62 -14.00
N HIS A 64 -2.93 0.59 -14.57
CA HIS A 64 -1.85 0.94 -15.51
C HIS A 64 -0.61 1.45 -14.77
N VAL A 65 -0.83 2.13 -13.65
CA VAL A 65 0.19 2.77 -12.81
C VAL A 65 -0.28 2.73 -11.36
N SER A 66 0.65 2.73 -10.42
CA SER A 66 0.36 2.91 -8.99
C SER A 66 1.15 4.08 -8.44
N VAL A 67 0.47 5.05 -7.85
CA VAL A 67 1.11 6.19 -7.19
C VAL A 67 1.36 5.84 -5.73
N LEU A 68 2.62 5.88 -5.30
CA LEU A 68 3.03 5.73 -3.91
C LEU A 68 3.27 7.12 -3.31
N THR A 69 2.32 7.60 -2.52
CA THR A 69 2.45 8.89 -1.82
C THR A 69 3.33 8.76 -0.60
N THR A 70 4.30 9.66 -0.45
CA THR A 70 5.20 9.75 0.70
C THR A 70 5.39 11.20 1.14
N THR A 71 5.84 11.41 2.37
CA THR A 71 6.23 12.72 2.89
C THR A 71 7.58 12.59 3.59
N ILE A 72 8.40 13.63 3.55
CA ILE A 72 9.70 13.64 4.23
C ILE A 72 9.56 13.39 5.73
N ARG A 73 8.53 13.97 6.37
CA ARG A 73 8.23 13.74 7.78
C ARG A 73 7.89 12.28 8.10
N ALA A 74 7.09 11.63 7.25
CA ALA A 74 6.78 10.21 7.43
C ALA A 74 8.05 9.35 7.31
N LEU A 75 8.91 9.63 6.33
CA LEU A 75 10.18 8.91 6.21
C LEU A 75 11.07 9.16 7.43
N LYS A 76 11.20 10.39 7.91
CA LYS A 76 11.91 10.68 9.18
C LYS A 76 11.33 9.90 10.37
N MET A 77 10.02 9.70 10.43
CA MET A 77 9.39 8.86 11.46
C MET A 77 9.81 7.38 11.28
N HIS A 78 9.84 6.90 10.03
CA HIS A 78 10.33 5.55 9.74
C HIS A 78 11.82 5.35 10.03
N GLY A 79 12.61 6.42 10.04
CA GLY A 79 14.03 6.42 10.41
C GLY A 79 14.30 6.43 11.91
N GLY A 80 13.27 6.38 12.76
CA GLY A 80 13.40 6.38 14.22
C GLY A 80 13.10 7.72 14.88
N GLY A 81 12.37 8.61 14.19
CA GLY A 81 11.97 9.88 14.74
C GLY A 81 11.08 9.74 16.00
N PRO A 82 11.00 10.78 16.84
CA PRO A 82 10.19 10.77 18.06
C PRO A 82 8.71 10.52 17.77
N ARG A 83 8.01 9.85 18.69
CA ARG A 83 6.60 9.50 18.51
C ARG A 83 5.76 10.75 18.27
N VAL A 84 4.97 10.74 17.18
CA VAL A 84 3.97 11.77 16.89
C VAL A 84 2.69 11.44 17.64
N VAL A 85 2.14 12.41 18.36
CA VAL A 85 0.88 12.29 19.10
C VAL A 85 -0.08 13.34 18.57
N ALA A 86 -1.29 12.91 18.21
CA ALA A 86 -2.32 13.81 17.69
C ALA A 86 -2.64 14.91 18.72
N GLY A 87 -2.73 16.15 18.24
CA GLY A 87 -3.00 17.32 19.08
C GLY A 87 -1.78 17.95 19.74
N LEU A 88 -0.60 17.32 19.67
CA LEU A 88 0.66 17.93 20.13
C LEU A 88 1.46 18.53 18.97
N PRO A 89 2.25 19.60 19.22
CA PRO A 89 3.19 20.11 18.24
C PRO A 89 4.13 19.02 17.75
N LEU A 90 4.47 19.06 16.46
CA LEU A 90 5.45 18.15 15.90
C LEU A 90 6.84 18.46 16.48
N PRO A 91 7.59 17.44 16.90
CA PRO A 91 9.00 17.61 17.26
C PRO A 91 9.82 18.27 16.15
N ASP A 92 10.84 19.03 16.53
CA ASP A 92 11.74 19.74 15.63
C ASP A 92 12.38 18.85 14.56
N SER A 93 12.62 17.56 14.87
CA SER A 93 13.14 16.59 13.90
C SER A 93 12.24 16.39 12.68
N TYR A 94 10.97 16.82 12.73
CA TYR A 94 10.03 16.78 11.62
C TYR A 94 9.83 18.13 10.93
N THR A 95 10.23 19.24 11.57
CA THR A 95 10.04 20.60 11.03
C THR A 95 11.35 21.28 10.63
N LYS A 96 12.49 20.65 10.93
CA LYS A 96 13.82 21.04 10.48
C LYS A 96 14.40 19.93 9.59
N GLU A 97 15.37 20.32 8.78
CA GLU A 97 16.14 19.39 7.96
C GLU A 97 16.81 18.33 8.84
N ASN A 98 16.66 17.05 8.47
CA ASN A 98 17.42 15.97 9.08
C ASN A 98 17.66 14.85 8.07
N LEU A 99 18.72 14.99 7.30
CA LEU A 99 19.10 14.05 6.25
C LEU A 99 19.45 12.66 6.80
N GLU A 100 20.08 12.56 7.97
CA GLU A 100 20.43 11.27 8.58
C GLU A 100 19.16 10.48 8.97
N LEU A 101 18.20 11.17 9.59
CA LEU A 101 16.94 10.56 9.99
C LEU A 101 16.10 10.17 8.78
N LEU A 102 16.12 11.01 7.74
CA LEU A 102 15.45 10.72 6.47
C LEU A 102 16.06 9.49 5.78
N GLU A 103 17.39 9.43 5.70
CA GLU A 103 18.13 8.31 5.08
C GLU A 103 17.77 6.97 5.73
N LYS A 104 17.70 6.93 7.06
CA LYS A 104 17.28 5.72 7.82
C LYS A 104 15.83 5.32 7.56
N GLY A 105 14.98 6.25 7.12
CA GLY A 105 13.57 6.03 6.82
C GLY A 105 13.25 5.60 5.39
N ILE A 106 14.08 6.02 4.44
CA ILE A 106 13.95 5.71 3.00
C ILE A 106 13.74 4.21 2.71
N PRO A 107 14.38 3.25 3.41
CA PRO A 107 14.13 1.83 3.18
C PRO A 107 12.65 1.44 3.24
N ASN A 108 11.82 2.10 4.06
CA ASN A 108 10.38 1.83 4.11
C ASN A 108 9.68 2.15 2.78
N MET A 109 9.98 3.32 2.18
CA MET A 109 9.47 3.67 0.85
C MET A 109 9.95 2.68 -0.20
N VAL A 110 11.24 2.32 -0.18
CA VAL A 110 11.82 1.36 -1.13
C VAL A 110 11.14 -0.01 -1.01
N HIS A 111 10.82 -0.45 0.21
CA HIS A 111 10.05 -1.67 0.43
C HIS A 111 8.67 -1.60 -0.24
N HIS A 112 7.92 -0.50 -0.07
CA HIS A 112 6.62 -0.32 -0.74
C HIS A 112 6.72 -0.20 -2.27
N ILE A 113 7.78 0.42 -2.80
CA ILE A 113 8.08 0.39 -4.24
C ILE A 113 8.21 -1.06 -4.72
N ASN A 114 8.94 -1.90 -3.98
CA ASN A 114 9.13 -3.30 -4.34
C ASN A 114 7.85 -4.13 -4.25
N ILE A 115 6.95 -3.84 -3.30
CA ILE A 115 5.61 -4.46 -3.26
C ILE A 115 4.85 -4.17 -4.55
N ILE A 116 4.82 -2.89 -4.98
CA ILE A 116 4.13 -2.49 -6.21
C ILE A 116 4.77 -3.17 -7.43
N ARG A 117 6.10 -3.13 -7.54
CA ARG A 117 6.83 -3.75 -8.66
C ARG A 117 6.62 -5.26 -8.72
N LYS A 118 6.39 -5.93 -7.59
CA LYS A 118 6.10 -7.37 -7.55
C LYS A 118 4.82 -7.73 -8.29
N SER A 119 3.86 -6.81 -8.38
CA SER A 119 2.66 -6.97 -9.19
C SER A 119 2.88 -6.80 -10.69
N GLY A 120 4.07 -6.34 -11.11
CA GLY A 120 4.38 -6.00 -12.50
C GLY A 120 3.94 -4.59 -12.93
N ILE A 121 3.48 -3.77 -11.98
CA ILE A 121 3.09 -2.37 -12.18
C ILE A 121 4.28 -1.44 -11.95
N ASN A 122 4.37 -0.39 -12.77
CA ASN A 122 5.36 0.65 -12.61
C ASN A 122 4.91 1.66 -11.55
N PRO A 123 5.67 1.84 -10.45
CA PRO A 123 5.34 2.82 -9.42
C PRO A 123 5.76 4.24 -9.84
N VAL A 124 4.93 5.21 -9.44
CA VAL A 124 5.29 6.63 -9.40
C VAL A 124 5.28 7.07 -7.94
N VAL A 125 6.42 7.48 -7.40
CA VAL A 125 6.49 8.06 -6.05
C VAL A 125 6.04 9.51 -6.11
N CYS A 126 4.99 9.85 -5.37
CA CYS A 126 4.57 11.23 -5.13
C CYS A 126 5.19 11.72 -3.82
N ILE A 127 6.12 12.68 -3.89
CA ILE A 127 6.60 13.40 -2.72
C ILE A 127 5.59 14.52 -2.45
N ASN A 128 4.68 14.30 -1.51
CA ASN A 128 3.76 15.33 -1.05
C ASN A 128 4.52 16.32 -0.14
N SER A 129 4.84 17.48 -0.71
CA SER A 129 5.76 18.45 -0.13
C SER A 129 5.06 19.38 0.86
N PHE A 130 5.72 19.62 1.99
CA PHE A 130 5.34 20.59 3.01
C PHE A 130 6.32 21.77 3.06
N HIS A 131 5.89 22.90 3.62
CA HIS A 131 6.68 24.14 3.71
C HIS A 131 8.04 23.98 4.43
N ALA A 132 8.16 22.98 5.33
CA ALA A 132 9.37 22.72 6.10
C ALA A 132 10.36 21.80 5.38
N ASP A 133 9.94 21.16 4.29
CA ASP A 133 10.76 20.21 3.55
C ASP A 133 11.84 20.96 2.76
N THR A 134 13.10 20.52 2.87
CA THR A 134 14.20 21.19 2.16
C THR A 134 14.46 20.60 0.78
N ARG A 135 15.17 21.36 -0.06
CA ARG A 135 15.59 20.88 -1.39
C ARG A 135 16.45 19.63 -1.31
N ASP A 136 17.29 19.52 -0.28
CA ASP A 136 18.21 18.39 -0.12
C ASP A 136 17.46 17.14 0.37
N GLU A 137 16.49 17.30 1.26
CA GLU A 137 15.58 16.20 1.65
C GLU A 137 14.78 15.68 0.44
N ILE A 138 14.22 16.58 -0.37
CA ILE A 138 13.46 16.22 -1.58
C ILE A 138 14.36 15.51 -2.59
N ALA A 139 15.57 16.02 -2.82
CA ALA A 139 16.54 15.42 -3.74
C ALA A 139 16.96 14.01 -3.29
N MET A 140 17.16 13.80 -1.98
CA MET A 140 17.48 12.50 -1.42
C MET A 140 16.37 11.47 -1.68
N VAL A 141 15.10 11.83 -1.40
CA VAL A 141 13.95 10.95 -1.63
C VAL A 141 13.80 10.62 -3.12
N ARG A 142 13.91 11.62 -4.00
CA ARG A 142 13.82 11.43 -5.45
C ARG A 142 14.90 10.47 -5.94
N LYS A 143 16.17 10.70 -5.56
CA LYS A 143 17.29 9.84 -5.92
C LYS A 143 17.06 8.39 -5.47
N ALA A 144 16.57 8.19 -4.25
CA ALA A 144 16.29 6.85 -3.73
C ALA A 144 15.13 6.15 -4.44
N ALA A 145 14.05 6.88 -4.76
CA ALA A 145 12.92 6.33 -5.53
C ALA A 145 13.34 5.90 -6.93
N GLU A 146 14.11 6.73 -7.62
CA GLU A 146 14.63 6.45 -8.97
C GLU A 146 15.62 5.29 -8.97
N ALA A 147 16.52 5.23 -7.97
CA ALA A 147 17.43 4.09 -7.78
C ALA A 147 16.68 2.77 -7.50
N ALA A 148 15.50 2.83 -6.88
CA ALA A 148 14.62 1.68 -6.68
C ALA A 148 13.75 1.34 -7.90
N GLY A 149 13.94 2.04 -9.02
CA GLY A 149 13.21 1.80 -10.28
C GLY A 149 11.79 2.34 -10.29
N ALA A 150 11.50 3.38 -9.51
CA ALA A 150 10.26 4.14 -9.59
C ALA A 150 10.49 5.48 -10.29
N ARG A 151 9.50 5.98 -11.04
CA ARG A 151 9.49 7.42 -11.37
C ARG A 151 9.15 8.20 -10.10
N CYS A 152 9.56 9.45 -10.02
CA CYS A 152 9.27 10.29 -8.87
C CYS A 152 8.83 11.68 -9.32
N ALA A 153 7.83 12.22 -8.63
CA ALA A 153 7.36 13.58 -8.83
C ALA A 153 7.07 14.24 -7.48
N MET A 154 7.40 15.51 -7.36
CA MET A 154 6.97 16.33 -6.23
C MET A 154 5.56 16.84 -6.49
N SER A 155 4.77 17.01 -5.44
CA SER A 155 3.50 17.71 -5.55
C SER A 155 3.23 18.61 -4.35
N ARG A 156 2.65 19.77 -4.65
CA ARG A 156 2.20 20.79 -3.69
C ARG A 156 0.70 21.05 -3.80
N HIS A 157 -0.05 20.07 -4.29
CA HIS A 157 -1.49 20.21 -4.57
C HIS A 157 -2.33 20.62 -3.36
N TRP A 158 -1.83 20.37 -2.14
CA TRP A 158 -2.46 20.88 -0.93
C TRP A 158 -2.46 22.42 -0.87
N ALA A 159 -1.37 23.07 -1.28
CA ALA A 159 -1.23 24.53 -1.26
C ALA A 159 -1.70 25.18 -2.56
N ASP A 160 -1.37 24.56 -3.70
CA ASP A 160 -1.49 25.17 -5.03
C ASP A 160 -2.60 24.53 -5.90
N GLY A 161 -3.43 23.64 -5.34
CA GLY A 161 -4.48 22.95 -6.10
C GLY A 161 -3.93 22.09 -7.26
N GLY A 162 -4.66 21.99 -8.36
CA GLY A 162 -4.28 21.24 -9.55
C GLY A 162 -2.95 21.71 -10.16
N ASP A 163 -2.65 23.00 -10.11
CA ASP A 163 -1.38 23.56 -10.59
C ASP A 163 -0.18 23.00 -9.80
N GLY A 164 -0.37 22.71 -8.51
CA GLY A 164 0.61 22.03 -7.66
C GLY A 164 0.84 20.55 -7.96
N ALA A 165 0.06 19.95 -8.87
CA ALA A 165 0.15 18.55 -9.27
C ALA A 165 0.61 18.34 -10.71
N LEU A 166 0.97 19.36 -11.47
CA LEU A 166 1.32 19.22 -12.89
C LEU A 166 2.49 18.23 -13.13
N GLU A 167 3.56 18.33 -12.34
CA GLU A 167 4.69 17.38 -12.42
C GLU A 167 4.23 15.93 -12.16
N LEU A 168 3.38 15.74 -11.15
CA LEU A 168 2.82 14.43 -10.81
C LEU A 168 1.93 13.92 -11.93
N ALA A 169 1.02 14.74 -12.46
CA ALA A 169 0.11 14.39 -13.53
C ALA A 169 0.86 13.97 -14.79
N ASP A 170 1.86 14.74 -15.22
CA ASP A 170 2.69 14.40 -16.38
C ASP A 170 3.48 13.11 -16.17
N THR A 171 4.03 12.91 -14.97
CA THR A 171 4.79 11.70 -14.64
C THR A 171 3.90 10.47 -14.63
N VAL A 172 2.69 10.57 -14.08
CA VAL A 172 1.68 9.51 -14.08
C VAL A 172 1.20 9.21 -15.50
N LYS A 173 0.93 10.25 -16.30
CA LYS A 173 0.53 10.12 -17.70
C LYS A 173 1.56 9.33 -18.51
N LYS A 174 2.84 9.69 -18.40
CA LYS A 174 3.95 8.97 -19.05
C LYS A 174 4.07 7.53 -18.53
N ALA A 175 3.87 7.30 -17.24
CA ALA A 175 3.91 5.95 -16.68
C ALA A 175 2.77 5.05 -17.21
N CYS A 176 1.60 5.62 -17.53
CA CYS A 176 0.49 4.88 -18.16
C CYS A 176 0.80 4.41 -19.59
N GLU A 177 1.79 5.00 -20.27
CA GLU A 177 2.21 4.60 -21.63
C GLU A 177 3.14 3.38 -21.62
N ASP A 178 3.68 3.03 -20.45
CA ASP A 178 4.55 1.86 -20.32
C ASP A 178 3.76 0.55 -20.46
N LYS A 179 4.43 -0.47 -20.99
CA LYS A 179 3.93 -1.84 -20.89
C LYS A 179 4.09 -2.34 -19.46
N THR A 180 3.00 -2.87 -18.90
CA THR A 180 2.99 -3.57 -17.61
C THR A 180 2.76 -5.07 -17.82
N ASP A 181 3.35 -5.88 -16.95
CA ASP A 181 3.15 -7.33 -16.93
C ASP A 181 2.46 -7.72 -15.62
N PHE A 182 1.18 -7.34 -15.53
CA PHE A 182 0.42 -7.49 -14.29
C PHE A 182 0.13 -8.95 -13.95
N ASN A 183 0.69 -9.41 -12.83
CA ASN A 183 0.56 -10.77 -12.32
C ASN A 183 0.13 -10.75 -10.86
N PHE A 184 -0.73 -11.68 -10.46
CA PHE A 184 -1.13 -11.83 -9.05
C PHE A 184 0.00 -12.44 -8.21
N LEU A 185 0.02 -12.13 -6.90
CA LEU A 185 1.05 -12.64 -5.99
C LEU A 185 1.05 -14.16 -5.88
N TYR A 186 -0.14 -14.75 -5.95
CA TYR A 186 -0.37 -16.18 -5.85
C TYR A 186 -1.53 -16.63 -6.75
N PRO A 187 -1.53 -17.91 -7.19
CA PRO A 187 -2.64 -18.54 -7.89
C PRO A 187 -3.84 -18.80 -6.94
N LEU A 188 -5.04 -18.97 -7.48
CA LEU A 188 -6.25 -19.19 -6.66
C LEU A 188 -6.21 -20.53 -5.92
N GLU A 189 -5.57 -21.51 -6.52
CA GLU A 189 -5.48 -22.90 -6.08
C GLU A 189 -4.55 -23.05 -4.87
N MET A 190 -3.69 -22.06 -4.60
CA MET A 190 -2.80 -22.06 -3.44
C MET A 190 -3.64 -22.13 -2.14
N LYS A 191 -3.23 -22.98 -1.20
CA LYS A 191 -3.97 -23.17 0.05
C LYS A 191 -3.78 -21.99 1.01
N LEU A 192 -4.72 -21.82 1.95
CA LEU A 192 -4.81 -20.65 2.81
C LEU A 192 -3.48 -20.35 3.53
N ARG A 193 -2.88 -21.36 4.17
CA ARG A 193 -1.65 -21.19 4.94
C ARG A 193 -0.47 -20.79 4.06
N GLU A 194 -0.37 -21.35 2.86
CA GLU A 194 0.66 -20.97 1.88
C GLU A 194 0.46 -19.56 1.34
N LYS A 195 -0.79 -19.15 1.08
CA LYS A 195 -1.13 -17.75 0.70
C LYS A 195 -0.70 -16.78 1.79
N VAL A 196 -1.05 -17.06 3.05
CA VAL A 196 -0.68 -16.24 4.21
C VAL A 196 0.84 -16.14 4.35
N ASP A 197 1.56 -17.25 4.24
CA ASP A 197 3.02 -17.27 4.32
C ASP A 197 3.67 -16.49 3.16
N THR A 198 3.12 -16.61 1.95
CA THR A 198 3.55 -15.85 0.77
C THR A 198 3.37 -14.35 0.98
N ILE A 199 2.20 -13.91 1.48
CA ILE A 199 1.96 -12.49 1.80
C ILE A 199 2.93 -12.02 2.89
N ALA A 200 3.11 -12.80 3.97
CA ALA A 200 4.00 -12.45 5.06
C ALA A 200 5.45 -12.23 4.58
N LYS A 201 5.97 -13.14 3.74
CA LYS A 201 7.34 -13.05 3.22
C LYS A 201 7.52 -11.94 2.20
N VAL A 202 6.63 -11.89 1.20
CA VAL A 202 6.82 -11.02 0.04
C VAL A 202 6.34 -9.59 0.30
N VAL A 203 5.20 -9.43 0.98
CA VAL A 203 4.59 -8.12 1.21
C VAL A 203 5.11 -7.49 2.50
N TYR A 204 5.23 -8.26 3.59
CA TYR A 204 5.63 -7.71 4.89
C TYR A 204 7.14 -7.81 5.15
N GLY A 205 7.83 -8.74 4.49
CA GLY A 205 9.24 -9.02 4.77
C GLY A 205 9.45 -9.77 6.09
N ALA A 206 8.45 -10.55 6.52
CA ALA A 206 8.58 -11.50 7.62
C ALA A 206 9.35 -12.75 7.17
N ASP A 207 9.87 -13.52 8.12
CA ASP A 207 10.49 -14.83 7.85
C ASP A 207 9.42 -15.90 7.53
N GLY A 208 8.16 -15.63 7.89
CA GLY A 208 7.01 -16.49 7.62
C GLY A 208 5.84 -16.20 8.56
N ALA A 209 4.80 -17.02 8.49
CA ALA A 209 3.66 -16.98 9.41
C ALA A 209 3.73 -18.08 10.48
N VAL A 210 3.40 -17.74 11.73
CA VAL A 210 3.33 -18.68 12.85
C VAL A 210 1.90 -18.73 13.36
N TRP A 211 1.33 -19.92 13.43
CA TRP A 211 -0.08 -20.13 13.74
C TRP A 211 -0.26 -20.53 15.20
N ALA A 212 -1.20 -19.88 15.90
CA ALA A 212 -1.72 -20.41 17.16
C ALA A 212 -2.40 -21.78 16.91
N PRO A 213 -2.35 -22.73 17.87
CA PRO A 213 -2.91 -24.07 17.68
C PRO A 213 -4.36 -24.06 17.19
N GLU A 214 -5.23 -23.22 17.78
CA GLU A 214 -6.63 -23.13 17.37
C GLU A 214 -6.79 -22.56 15.96
N ALA A 215 -5.94 -21.60 15.58
CA ALA A 215 -5.94 -20.99 14.25
C ALA A 215 -5.47 -21.99 13.19
N GLU A 216 -4.45 -22.79 13.50
CA GLU A 216 -3.93 -23.81 12.59
C GLU A 216 -4.97 -24.91 12.33
N ASP A 217 -5.63 -25.39 13.38
CA ASP A 217 -6.71 -26.38 13.25
C ASP A 217 -7.89 -25.83 12.44
N LYS A 218 -8.25 -24.56 12.64
CA LYS A 218 -9.27 -23.88 11.84
C LYS A 218 -8.85 -23.76 10.38
N ALA A 219 -7.61 -23.36 10.11
CA ALA A 219 -7.09 -23.27 8.75
C ALA A 219 -7.09 -24.64 8.04
N LYS A 220 -6.66 -25.72 8.70
CA LYS A 220 -6.72 -27.08 8.16
C LYS A 220 -8.13 -27.50 7.76
N ARG A 221 -9.14 -27.18 8.60
CA ARG A 221 -10.56 -27.46 8.30
C ARG A 221 -11.09 -26.64 7.13
N LEU A 222 -10.61 -25.41 6.95
CA LEU A 222 -10.98 -24.56 5.81
C LEU A 222 -10.36 -25.10 4.52
N GLU A 223 -9.08 -25.46 4.55
CA GLU A 223 -8.34 -25.98 3.39
C GLU A 223 -8.85 -27.32 2.87
N SER A 224 -9.40 -28.17 3.76
CA SER A 224 -9.99 -29.47 3.42
C SER A 224 -11.41 -29.38 2.86
N ASN A 225 -12.05 -28.21 2.92
CA ASN A 225 -13.41 -28.01 2.43
C ASN A 225 -13.40 -27.17 1.14
N SER A 226 -13.72 -27.83 0.02
CA SER A 226 -13.71 -27.21 -1.32
C SER A 226 -14.66 -26.02 -1.48
N LYS A 227 -15.62 -25.84 -0.56
CA LYS A 227 -16.47 -24.63 -0.48
C LYS A 227 -15.65 -23.34 -0.38
N TYR A 228 -14.44 -23.39 0.19
CA TYR A 228 -13.60 -22.22 0.44
C TYR A 228 -12.46 -22.05 -0.58
N ASP A 229 -12.36 -22.92 -1.60
CA ASP A 229 -11.28 -22.84 -2.59
C ASP A 229 -11.34 -21.54 -3.41
N ASP A 230 -12.53 -20.94 -3.59
CA ASP A 230 -12.72 -19.68 -4.29
C ASP A 230 -12.70 -18.44 -3.39
N TYR A 231 -12.37 -18.59 -2.10
CA TYR A 231 -12.31 -17.46 -1.17
C TYR A 231 -10.95 -16.75 -1.26
N ALA A 232 -10.99 -15.42 -1.24
CA ALA A 232 -9.77 -14.63 -1.17
C ALA A 232 -9.25 -14.54 0.28
N THR A 233 -7.93 -14.58 0.44
CA THR A 233 -7.25 -14.32 1.71
C THR A 233 -7.11 -12.82 1.91
N MET A 234 -7.43 -12.33 3.11
CA MET A 234 -7.35 -10.92 3.44
C MET A 234 -6.69 -10.70 4.80
N MET A 235 -5.46 -10.20 4.80
CA MET A 235 -4.74 -10.00 6.05
C MET A 235 -5.32 -8.85 6.88
N VAL A 236 -5.46 -9.10 8.18
CA VAL A 236 -5.86 -8.11 9.20
C VAL A 236 -4.67 -7.88 10.14
N LYS A 237 -4.05 -6.70 10.06
CA LYS A 237 -2.93 -6.31 10.93
C LYS A 237 -2.91 -4.80 11.15
N THR A 238 -2.02 -4.33 12.02
CA THR A 238 -1.78 -2.89 12.13
C THR A 238 -1.31 -2.29 10.80
N HIS A 239 -1.81 -1.09 10.49
CA HIS A 239 -1.37 -0.31 9.33
C HIS A 239 -0.15 0.58 9.63
N LEU A 240 0.30 0.60 10.88
CA LEU A 240 1.35 1.50 11.36
C LEU A 240 2.77 0.90 11.23
N SER A 241 2.86 -0.35 10.79
CA SER A 241 4.10 -1.12 10.67
C SER A 241 3.94 -2.19 9.60
N LEU A 242 5.05 -2.57 8.96
CA LEU A 242 5.10 -3.79 8.14
C LEU A 242 4.86 -5.04 9.00
N THR A 243 5.17 -4.98 10.30
CA THR A 243 4.91 -6.05 11.27
C THR A 243 3.49 -6.02 11.82
N HIS A 244 3.23 -6.92 12.76
CA HIS A 244 2.01 -6.91 13.59
C HIS A 244 2.06 -5.89 14.74
N ASP A 245 3.24 -5.33 15.06
CA ASP A 245 3.45 -4.38 16.15
C ASP A 245 3.48 -2.93 15.60
N PRO A 246 2.54 -2.06 16.00
CA PRO A 246 2.46 -0.68 15.50
C PRO A 246 3.65 0.21 15.86
N VAL A 247 4.45 -0.17 16.86
CA VAL A 247 5.58 0.65 17.35
C VAL A 247 6.81 0.46 16.46
N ILE A 248 6.97 -0.69 15.84
CA ILE A 248 8.13 -1.00 14.99
C ILE A 248 8.05 -0.19 13.69
N LYS A 249 9.14 0.48 13.33
CA LYS A 249 9.26 1.35 12.14
C LYS A 249 10.32 0.83 11.15
N GLY A 250 10.45 1.51 10.02
CA GLY A 250 11.38 1.13 8.96
C GLY A 250 11.01 -0.18 8.24
N VAL A 251 12.01 -1.05 8.05
CA VAL A 251 11.90 -2.36 7.40
C VAL A 251 12.51 -3.45 8.29
N PRO A 252 11.77 -3.90 9.32
CA PRO A 252 12.28 -4.86 10.30
C PRO A 252 12.57 -6.23 9.66
N LYS A 253 13.51 -6.97 10.26
CA LYS A 253 13.98 -8.31 9.85
C LYS A 253 13.97 -9.26 11.03
N GLY A 254 14.02 -10.57 10.78
CA GLY A 254 14.10 -11.59 11.84
C GLY A 254 12.82 -11.71 12.66
N TRP A 255 11.66 -11.53 12.04
CA TRP A 255 10.36 -11.57 12.71
C TRP A 255 9.38 -12.45 11.95
N ALA A 256 8.48 -13.10 12.69
CA ALA A 256 7.41 -13.91 12.12
C ALA A 256 6.05 -13.26 12.38
N LEU A 257 5.10 -13.46 11.47
CA LEU A 257 3.73 -12.96 11.60
C LEU A 257 2.88 -13.92 12.44
N PRO A 258 2.45 -13.54 13.66
CA PRO A 258 1.58 -14.39 14.47
C PRO A 258 0.14 -14.36 13.95
N ILE A 259 -0.43 -15.52 13.68
CA ILE A 259 -1.83 -15.71 13.27
C ILE A 259 -2.61 -16.30 14.44
N ARG A 260 -3.64 -15.58 14.88
CA ARG A 260 -4.42 -15.92 16.08
C ARG A 260 -5.80 -16.51 15.78
N ASP A 261 -6.39 -16.18 14.64
CA ASP A 261 -7.67 -16.72 14.19
C ASP A 261 -7.82 -16.51 12.68
N VAL A 262 -8.84 -17.13 12.07
CA VAL A 262 -9.28 -16.89 10.69
C VAL A 262 -10.78 -16.63 10.68
N LEU A 263 -11.23 -15.45 10.28
CA LEU A 263 -12.65 -15.11 10.17
C LEU A 263 -13.18 -15.43 8.78
N ILE A 264 -14.44 -15.86 8.70
CA ILE A 264 -15.09 -16.25 7.44
C ILE A 264 -16.17 -15.25 7.09
N TYR A 265 -16.02 -14.59 5.94
CA TYR A 265 -16.99 -13.65 5.41
C TYR A 265 -17.63 -14.22 4.15
N SER A 266 -18.59 -15.14 4.31
CA SER A 266 -19.16 -15.91 3.20
C SER A 266 -19.83 -15.06 2.11
N GLY A 267 -20.48 -13.94 2.48
CA GLY A 267 -21.12 -13.05 1.51
C GLY A 267 -20.12 -12.36 0.59
N ALA A 268 -18.94 -12.02 1.11
CA ALA A 268 -17.87 -11.40 0.35
C ALA A 268 -16.84 -12.41 -0.20
N LYS A 269 -16.94 -13.67 0.22
CA LYS A 269 -16.00 -14.76 -0.04
C LYS A 269 -14.57 -14.47 0.42
N PHE A 270 -14.42 -14.01 1.66
CA PHE A 270 -13.11 -13.75 2.27
C PHE A 270 -12.80 -14.66 3.46
N LEU A 271 -11.52 -15.04 3.57
CA LEU A 271 -10.90 -15.59 4.77
C LEU A 271 -9.94 -14.53 5.31
N CYS A 272 -10.27 -13.96 6.48
CA CYS A 272 -9.54 -12.84 7.06
C CYS A 272 -8.69 -13.26 8.26
#